data_AF-A0A7W1SB81-F1
#
_entry.id   AF-A0A7W1SB81-F1
#
_cell.length_a   1.000
_cell.length_b   1.000
_cell.length_c   1.000
_cell.angle_alpha   90.00
_cell.angle_beta   90.00
_cell.angle_gamma   90.00
#
_symmetry.space_group_name_H-M   'P 1'
#
loop_
_entity.id
_entity.type
_entity.pdbx_description
1 polymer ?
#
loop_
_entity_poly.entity_id
_entity_poly.type
_entity_poly.pdbx_seq_one_letter_code
_entity_poly.pdbx_strand_id
1 'polypeptide(L)'
;MNVGRLFLTIVVAFVYIFATDFAIHAVWLDADYKATAALWRPEVEMRIRFLWMLGAQLLCAVAFMYIWAKTGWRRRSIGDGASFGFGWACSNK
;
A
#
# COMPACT_ATOMS: atom_id res chain seq x y z
N MET A 1 -13.66 -4.27 17.91
CA MET A 1 -13.12 -3.42 16.82
C MET A 1 -14.13 -2.34 16.53
N ASN A 2 -13.77 -1.06 16.56
CA ASN A 2 -14.71 0.01 16.20
C ASN A 2 -14.69 0.18 14.68
N VAL A 3 -15.81 -0.13 14.02
CA VAL A 3 -15.92 -0.16 12.56
C VAL A 3 -15.71 1.24 11.96
N GLY A 4 -16.26 2.28 12.58
CA GLY A 4 -16.07 3.66 12.12
C GLY A 4 -14.60 4.11 12.18
N ARG A 5 -13.89 3.76 13.27
CA ARG A 5 -12.45 4.03 13.37
C ARG A 5 -11.64 3.23 12.35
N LEU A 6 -11.96 1.96 12.11
CA LEU A 6 -11.27 1.14 11.11
C LEU A 6 -11.43 1.73 9.70
N PHE A 7 -12.65 2.11 9.33
CA PHE A 7 -12.93 2.73 8.03
C PHE A 7 -12.12 4.01 7.84
N LEU A 8 -12.10 4.90 8.84
CA LEU A 8 -11.31 6.13 8.80
C LEU A 8 -9.82 5.83 8.61
N THR A 9 -9.27 4.86 9.34
CA THR A 9 -7.85 4.51 9.20
C THR A 9 -7.53 3.91 7.83
N ILE A 10 -8.43 3.13 7.23
CA ILE A 10 -8.28 2.62 5.85
C ILE A 10 -8.19 3.77 4.86
N VAL A 11 -9.10 4.75 4.97
CA VAL A 11 -9.10 5.93 4.08
C VAL A 11 -7.80 6.71 4.22
N VAL A 12 -7.35 6.98 5.45
CA VAL A 12 -6.08 7.67 5.70
C VAL A 12 -4.90 6.89 5.15
N ALA A 13 -4.85 5.57 5.37
CA ALA A 13 -3.78 4.71 4.87
C ALA A 13 -3.74 4.69 3.33
N PHE A 14 -4.90 4.64 2.67
CA PHE A 14 -4.98 4.70 1.22
C PHE A 14 -4.45 6.02 0.67
N VAL A 15 -4.89 7.15 1.24
CA VAL A 15 -4.42 8.48 0.85
C VAL A 15 -2.91 8.61 1.06
N TYR A 16 -2.40 8.10 2.19
CA TYR A 16 -0.97 8.09 2.48
C TYR A 16 -0.19 7.29 1.44
N ILE A 17 -0.60 6.05 1.16
CA ILE A 17 0.04 5.19 0.15
C ILE A 17 0.06 5.90 -1.20
N PHE A 18 -1.10 6.37 -1.68
CA PHE A 18 -1.21 7.04 -2.97
C PHE A 18 -0.34 8.30 -3.06
N ALA A 19 -0.36 9.14 -2.02
CA ALA A 19 0.43 10.37 -1.99
C ALA A 19 1.94 10.08 -2.00
N THR A 20 2.39 9.09 -1.23
CA THR A 20 3.81 8.68 -1.24
C THR A 20 4.23 8.07 -2.57
N ASP A 21 3.37 7.25 -3.17
CA ASP A 21 3.62 6.62 -4.47
C ASP A 21 3.75 7.70 -5.56
N PHE A 22 2.85 8.69 -5.57
CA PHE A 22 2.92 9.84 -6.46
C PHE A 22 4.21 10.65 -6.25
N ALA A 23 4.58 10.96 -5.01
CA ALA A 23 5.80 11.71 -4.73
C ALA A 23 7.05 10.96 -5.24
N ILE A 24 7.10 9.64 -5.05
CA ILE A 24 8.22 8.82 -5.53
C ILE A 24 8.25 8.77 -7.06
N HIS A 25 7.12 8.44 -7.69
CA HIS A 25 7.05 8.09 -9.10
C HIS A 25 6.97 9.33 -10.02
N ALA A 26 6.24 10.37 -9.61
CA ALA A 26 6.00 11.56 -10.42
C ALA A 26 6.92 12.73 -10.08
N VAL A 27 7.59 12.73 -8.91
CA VAL A 27 8.51 13.81 -8.53
C VAL A 27 9.95 13.32 -8.48
N TRP A 28 10.25 12.28 -7.69
CA TRP A 28 11.64 11.81 -7.55
C TRP A 28 12.16 11.03 -8.75
N LEU A 29 11.35 10.15 -9.33
CA LEU A 29 11.74 9.27 -10.44
C LEU A 29 11.37 9.81 -11.83
N ASP A 30 10.85 11.04 -11.93
CA ASP A 30 10.38 11.61 -13.20
C ASP A 30 11.47 11.62 -14.29
N ALA A 31 12.70 12.00 -13.91
CA ALA A 31 13.83 12.01 -14.84
C ALA A 31 14.17 10.60 -15.35
N ASP A 32 14.17 9.60 -14.48
CA ASP A 32 14.46 8.21 -14.83
C ASP A 32 13.36 7.60 -15.72
N TYR A 33 12.09 7.95 -15.47
CA TYR A 33 10.96 7.54 -16.31
C TYR A 33 11.02 8.16 -17.70
N LYS A 34 11.41 9.42 -17.81
CA LYS A 34 11.65 10.07 -19.11
C LYS A 34 12.82 9.41 -19.85
N ALA A 35 13.92 9.14 -19.15
CA ALA A 35 15.11 8.50 -19.74
C ALA A 35 14.82 7.08 -20.24
N THR A 36 13.93 6.36 -19.58
CA THR A 36 13.61 4.96 -19.92
C THR A 36 12.32 4.80 -20.72
N ALA A 37 11.62 5.88 -21.08
CA ALA A 37 10.27 5.87 -21.67
C ALA A 37 10.10 4.90 -22.86
N ALA A 38 11.16 4.67 -23.65
CA ALA A 38 11.17 3.72 -24.76
C ALA A 38 10.92 2.25 -24.34
N LEU A 39 11.14 1.91 -23.07
CA LEU A 39 10.90 0.57 -22.51
C LEU A 39 9.48 0.37 -21.97
N TRP A 40 8.68 1.45 -21.91
CA TRP A 40 7.37 1.44 -21.27
C TRP A 40 6.26 1.21 -22.27
N ARG A 41 5.10 0.80 -21.75
CA ARG A 41 3.88 0.75 -22.56
C ARG A 41 3.47 2.16 -22.98
N PRO A 42 2.72 2.32 -24.09
CA PRO A 42 2.16 3.62 -24.48
C PRO A 42 1.34 4.25 -23.35
N GLU A 43 1.36 5.58 -23.25
CA GLU A 43 0.68 6.33 -22.17
C GLU A 43 -0.82 5.98 -22.08
N VAL A 44 -1.47 5.80 -23.23
CA VAL A 44 -2.89 5.42 -23.30
C VAL A 44 -3.15 4.08 -22.60
N GLU A 45 -2.30 3.07 -22.85
CA GLU A 45 -2.44 1.76 -22.21
C GLU A 45 -2.19 1.81 -20.70
N MET A 46 -1.27 2.68 -20.27
CA MET A 46 -0.99 2.89 -18.84
C MET A 46 -2.16 3.60 -18.15
N ARG A 47 -2.74 4.65 -18.77
CA ARG A 47 -3.89 5.39 -18.22
C ARG A 47 -5.13 4.51 -18.03
N ILE A 48 -5.41 3.61 -18.96
CA ILE A 48 -6.54 2.66 -18.84
C ILE A 48 -6.40 1.76 -17.60
N ARG A 49 -5.16 1.50 -17.15
CA ARG A 49 -4.85 0.68 -15.97
C ARG A 49 -4.82 1.47 -14.67
N PHE A 50 -4.99 2.79 -14.71
CA PHE A 50 -4.92 3.63 -13.52
C PHE A 50 -5.96 3.25 -12.46
N LEU A 51 -7.20 2.95 -12.87
CA LEU A 51 -8.24 2.49 -11.94
C LEU A 51 -7.91 1.13 -11.29
N TRP A 52 -7.25 0.23 -12.02
CA TRP A 52 -6.77 -1.04 -11.47
C TRP A 52 -5.67 -0.82 -10.42
N MET A 53 -4.76 0.12 -10.67
CA MET A 53 -3.74 0.51 -9.71
C MET A 53 -4.36 1.10 -8.43
N LEU A 54 -5.33 2.02 -8.56
CA LEU A 54 -6.05 2.55 -7.40
C LEU A 54 -6.77 1.45 -6.62
N GLY A 55 -7.42 0.52 -7.32
CA GLY A 55 -8.06 -0.64 -6.70
C GLY A 55 -7.08 -1.52 -5.93
N ALA A 56 -5.89 -1.78 -6.49
CA ALA A 56 -4.83 -2.54 -5.84
C ALA A 56 -4.31 -1.83 -4.58
N GLN A 57 -4.05 -0.52 -4.66
CA GLN A 57 -3.61 0.28 -3.51
C GLN A 57 -4.68 0.31 -2.40
N LEU A 58 -5.96 0.43 -2.75
CA LEU A 58 -7.06 0.36 -1.79
C LEU A 58 -7.11 -1.03 -1.14
N LEU A 59 -6.98 -2.10 -1.91
CA LEU A 59 -6.95 -3.47 -1.39
C LEU A 59 -5.78 -3.67 -0.41
N CYS A 60 -4.59 -3.16 -0.75
CA CYS A 60 -3.43 -3.16 0.14
C CYS A 60 -3.71 -2.40 1.44
N ALA A 61 -4.29 -1.19 1.36
CA ALA A 61 -4.64 -0.39 2.55
C ALA A 61 -5.67 -1.11 3.43
N VAL A 62 -6.71 -1.70 2.82
CA VAL A 62 -7.74 -2.49 3.52
C VAL A 62 -7.11 -3.70 4.20
N ALA A 63 -6.33 -4.50 3.47
CA ALA A 63 -5.69 -5.70 4.00
C ALA A 63 -4.75 -5.36 5.17
N PHE A 64 -3.90 -4.35 4.99
CA PHE A 64 -2.96 -3.91 6.01
C PHE A 64 -3.66 -3.45 7.29
N MET A 65 -4.67 -2.57 7.16
CA MET A 65 -5.41 -2.06 8.30
C MET A 65 -6.30 -3.11 8.96
N TYR A 66 -6.87 -4.03 8.18
CA TYR A 66 -7.65 -5.14 8.72
C TYR A 66 -6.78 -6.09 9.54
N ILE A 67 -5.62 -6.50 8.99
CA ILE A 67 -4.63 -7.30 9.71
C ILE A 67 -4.21 -6.58 10.98
N TRP A 68 -3.82 -5.30 10.88
CA TRP A 68 -3.44 -4.48 12.02
C TRP A 68 -4.52 -4.44 13.11
N ALA A 69 -5.77 -4.24 12.73
CA ALA A 69 -6.89 -4.15 13.67
C ALA A 69 -7.24 -5.49 14.32
N LYS A 70 -6.97 -6.61 13.64
CA LYS A 70 -7.17 -7.98 14.16
C LYS A 70 -6.04 -8.46 15.04
N THR A 71 -4.80 -8.28 14.60
CA THR A 71 -3.62 -8.74 15.34
C THR A 71 -3.26 -7.79 16.48
N GLY A 72 -3.69 -6.52 16.39
CA GLY A 72 -3.63 -5.53 17.45
C GLY A 72 -2.26 -5.52 18.10
N TRP A 73 -1.28 -4.91 17.42
CA TRP A 73 0.14 -4.88 17.77
C TRP A 73 0.31 -4.55 19.27
N ARG A 74 0.31 -5.61 20.07
CA ARG A 74 0.13 -5.52 21.53
C ARG A 74 1.44 -5.11 22.19
N ARG A 75 2.54 -5.17 21.45
CA ARG A 75 3.88 -4.73 21.83
C ARG A 75 4.45 -3.91 20.67
N ARG A 76 4.69 -2.62 20.87
CA ARG A 76 5.39 -1.75 19.90
C ARG A 76 6.85 -2.22 19.75
N SER A 77 7.08 -3.34 19.07
CA SER A 77 8.38 -3.98 18.94
C SER A 77 8.66 -4.37 17.48
N ILE A 78 9.93 -4.42 17.10
CA ILE A 78 10.40 -4.84 15.77
C ILE A 78 9.92 -6.26 15.43
N GLY A 79 9.69 -7.12 16.44
CA GLY A 79 9.16 -8.49 16.26
C GLY A 79 7.73 -8.54 15.71
N ASP A 80 6.92 -7.51 15.96
CA ASP A 80 5.56 -7.42 15.40
C ASP A 80 5.62 -7.02 13.91
N GLY A 81 6.64 -6.22 13.52
CA GLY A 81 6.95 -5.91 12.12
C GLY A 81 7.51 -7.09 11.34
N ALA A 82 8.37 -7.90 11.96
CA ALA A 82 8.86 -9.15 11.37
C ALA A 82 7.73 -10.17 11.20
N SER A 83 6.73 -10.18 12.08
CA SER A 83 5.55 -11.04 11.96
C SER A 83 4.65 -10.67 10.77
N PHE A 84 4.67 -9.41 10.32
CA PHE A 84 4.02 -9.00 9.07
C PHE A 84 4.73 -9.53 7.81
N GLY A 85 6.08 -9.57 7.83
CA GLY A 85 6.89 -10.05 6.70
C GLY A 85 7.08 -11.58 6.64
N PHE A 86 7.24 -12.23 7.79
CA PHE A 86 7.55 -13.67 7.90
C PHE A 86 6.50 -14.48 8.68
N GLY A 87 5.62 -13.82 9.44
CA GLY A 87 4.79 -14.46 10.47
C GLY A 87 3.50 -15.11 10.00
N TRP A 88 3.11 -15.01 8.72
CA TRP A 88 2.02 -15.86 8.21
C TRP A 88 2.40 -17.35 8.32
N ALA A 89 3.69 -17.69 8.27
CA ALA A 89 4.18 -19.06 8.40
C ALA A 89 4.31 -19.56 9.86
N CYS A 90 4.22 -18.70 10.88
CA CYS A 90 4.49 -19.08 12.27
C CYS A 90 3.42 -18.66 13.29
N SER A 91 2.26 -18.20 12.85
CA SER A 91 1.11 -18.01 13.74
C SER A 91 0.45 -19.37 14.06
N ASN A 92 1.10 -20.18 14.90
CA ASN A 92 0.44 -21.27 15.61
C ASN A 92 -0.48 -20.66 16.67
N LYS A 93 -1.74 -20.47 16.30
CA LYS A 93 -2.90 -20.55 17.19
C LYS A 93 -4.01 -21.27 16.47
#